data_AF-A0A6G0Z1Z4-F1
#
_entry.id   AF-A0A6G0Z1Z4-F1
#
_cell.length_a   1.000
_cell.length_b   1.000
_cell.length_c   1.000
_cell.angle_alpha   90.00
_cell.angle_beta   90.00
_cell.angle_gamma   90.00
#
_symmetry.space_group_name_H-M   'P 1'
#
loop_
_entity.id
_entity.type
_entity.pdbx_description
1 polymer ?
#
loop_
_entity_poly.entity_id
_entity_poly.type
_entity_poly.pdbx_seq_one_letter_code
_entity_poly.pdbx_strand_id
1 'polypeptide(L)'
;MNHNSTSTDLVFIHSNYGFLPDAILKLENQGLSVIEAINIIKNVQNKLENVFCEIGISIHEKFKKVIEKNTGFETIIKINDILTRQGKSFDGLPEDFTVSDLAYFKYAPLTSTDVERSFSRILDYDL
;
A
#
# COMPACT_ATOMS: atom_id res chain seq x y z
N MET A 1 -6.89 24.99 31.60
CA MET A 1 -5.96 23.85 31.51
C MET A 1 -6.29 23.09 30.24
N ASN A 2 -5.51 23.23 29.16
CA ASN A 2 -5.71 22.46 27.92
C ASN A 2 -4.41 22.31 27.13
N HIS A 3 -3.34 21.87 27.80
CA HIS A 3 -2.00 21.69 27.20
C HIS A 3 -1.66 20.22 26.94
N ASN A 4 -2.59 19.30 27.20
CA ASN A 4 -2.39 17.85 27.13
C ASN A 4 -3.02 17.21 25.88
N SER A 5 -3.70 17.97 25.02
CA SER A 5 -4.37 17.42 23.82
C SER A 5 -3.36 17.14 22.69
N THR A 6 -2.59 18.14 22.26
CA THR A 6 -1.67 18.00 21.11
C THR A 6 -0.57 16.97 21.34
N SER A 7 0.00 16.92 22.55
CA SER A 7 1.02 15.92 22.87
C SER A 7 0.46 14.50 22.85
N THR A 8 -0.78 14.33 23.33
CA THR A 8 -1.44 13.00 23.35
C THR A 8 -1.82 12.58 21.93
N ASP A 9 -2.31 13.51 21.10
CA ASP A 9 -2.64 13.26 19.71
C ASP A 9 -1.39 12.86 18.90
N LEU A 10 -0.26 13.55 19.11
CA LEU A 10 1.02 13.22 18.46
C LEU A 10 1.53 11.84 18.88
N VAL A 11 1.46 11.51 20.17
CA VAL A 11 1.82 10.18 20.67
C VAL A 11 0.91 9.13 20.04
N PHE A 12 -0.40 9.36 19.99
CA PHE A 12 -1.35 8.46 19.34
C PHE A 12 -1.02 8.23 17.86
N ILE A 13 -0.77 9.29 17.10
CA ILE A 13 -0.41 9.20 15.68
C ILE A 13 0.89 8.42 15.50
N HIS A 14 1.93 8.76 16.27
CA HIS A 14 3.23 8.12 16.15
C HIS A 14 3.17 6.63 16.51
N SER A 15 2.52 6.28 17.63
CA SER A 15 2.41 4.89 18.08
C SER A 15 1.61 4.01 17.14
N ASN A 16 0.54 4.53 16.53
CA ASN A 16 -0.36 3.73 15.69
C ASN A 16 -0.04 3.79 14.20
N TYR A 17 0.52 4.90 13.70
CA TYR A 17 0.70 5.15 12.26
C TYR A 17 2.13 5.52 11.87
N GLY A 18 3.06 5.60 12.82
CA GLY A 18 4.48 5.89 12.55
C GLY A 18 5.19 4.86 11.66
N PHE A 19 4.58 3.69 11.42
CA PHE A 19 5.09 2.67 10.52
C PHE A 19 4.75 2.93 9.04
N LEU A 20 3.79 3.81 8.74
CA LEU A 20 3.32 4.06 7.37
C LEU A 20 4.43 4.63 6.46
N PRO A 21 5.26 5.60 6.89
CA PRO A 21 6.36 6.10 6.07
C PRO A 21 7.31 5.00 5.62
N ASP A 22 7.69 4.08 6.52
CA ASP A 22 8.58 2.96 6.18
C ASP A 22 7.92 1.98 5.21
N ALA A 23 6.62 1.74 5.35
CA ALA A 23 5.87 0.88 4.42
C ALA A 23 5.81 1.51 3.02
N ILE A 24 5.56 2.82 2.93
CA ILE A 24 5.54 3.57 1.67
C ILE A 24 6.93 3.55 1.03
N LEU A 25 7.99 3.87 1.78
CA LEU A 25 9.36 3.87 1.27
C LEU A 25 9.75 2.50 0.71
N LYS A 26 9.37 1.41 1.38
CA LYS A 26 9.62 0.06 0.86
C LYS A 26 8.88 -0.20 -0.45
N LEU A 27 7.63 0.26 -0.57
CA LEU A 27 6.83 0.11 -1.79
C LEU A 27 7.30 1.02 -2.94
N GLU A 28 8.01 2.12 -2.65
CA GLU A 28 8.65 3.00 -3.63
C GLU A 28 9.99 2.43 -4.16
N ASN A 29 10.63 1.51 -3.43
CA ASN A 29 11.90 0.92 -3.85
C ASN A 29 11.75 0.04 -5.10
N GLN A 30 12.67 0.22 -6.04
CA GLN A 30 12.77 -0.62 -7.24
C GLN A 30 13.26 -2.03 -6.90
N GLY A 31 12.86 -3.01 -7.70
CA GLY A 31 13.29 -4.41 -7.57
C GLY A 31 12.60 -5.20 -6.46
N LEU A 32 11.66 -4.57 -5.72
CA LEU A 32 10.77 -5.28 -4.81
C LEU A 32 9.89 -6.25 -5.60
N SER A 33 9.84 -7.52 -5.18
CA SER A 33 8.94 -8.48 -5.84
C SER A 33 7.48 -8.21 -5.48
N VAL A 34 6.56 -8.60 -6.38
CA VAL A 34 5.13 -8.44 -6.15
C VAL A 34 4.66 -9.15 -4.88
N ILE A 35 5.20 -10.34 -4.58
CA ILE A 35 4.87 -11.06 -3.35
C ILE A 35 5.26 -10.27 -2.09
N GLU A 36 6.44 -9.64 -2.09
CA GLU A 36 6.90 -8.81 -0.97
C GLU A 36 6.03 -7.55 -0.84
N ALA A 37 5.70 -6.92 -1.96
CA ALA A 37 4.85 -5.73 -1.99
C ALA A 37 3.43 -6.03 -1.46
N ILE A 38 2.82 -7.15 -1.88
CA ILE A 38 1.53 -7.63 -1.35
C ILE A 38 1.63 -7.87 0.16
N ASN A 39 2.71 -8.47 0.64
CA ASN A 39 2.92 -8.74 2.07
C ASN A 39 3.03 -7.44 2.88
N ILE A 40 3.67 -6.40 2.35
CA ILE A 40 3.71 -5.07 3.00
C ILE A 40 2.30 -4.51 3.12
N ILE A 41 1.50 -4.54 2.05
CA ILE A 41 0.13 -4.02 2.05
C ILE A 41 -0.75 -4.81 3.05
N LYS A 42 -0.64 -6.14 3.08
CA LYS A 42 -1.34 -6.99 4.06
C LYS A 42 -0.93 -6.66 5.51
N ASN A 43 0.36 -6.41 5.75
CA ASN A 43 0.83 -6.00 7.07
C ASN A 43 0.29 -4.62 7.48
N VAL A 44 0.23 -3.67 6.55
CA VAL A 44 -0.42 -2.36 6.77
C VAL A 44 -1.88 -2.56 7.16
N GLN A 45 -2.63 -3.35 6.38
CA GLN A 45 -4.03 -3.65 6.65
C GLN A 45 -4.23 -4.20 8.07
N ASN A 46 -3.46 -5.22 8.46
CA ASN A 46 -3.53 -5.83 9.77
C ASN A 46 -3.24 -4.83 10.89
N LYS A 47 -2.23 -3.97 10.73
CA LYS A 47 -1.92 -2.95 11.73
C LYS A 47 -3.02 -1.92 11.88
N LEU A 48 -3.65 -1.49 10.78
CA LEU A 48 -4.77 -0.55 10.81
C LEU A 48 -6.03 -1.16 11.45
N GLU A 49 -6.29 -2.45 11.21
CA GLU A 49 -7.41 -3.18 11.81
C GLU A 49 -7.29 -3.30 13.35
N ASN A 50 -6.06 -3.27 13.88
CA ASN A 50 -5.78 -3.38 15.32
C ASN A 50 -5.92 -2.05 16.10
N VAL A 51 -6.40 -0.97 15.47
CA VAL A 51 -6.62 0.32 16.15
C VAL A 51 -8.10 0.49 16.50
N PHE A 52 -8.47 0.08 17.72
CA PHE A 52 -9.85 0.02 18.20
C PHE A 52 -10.36 1.34 18.79
N CYS A 53 -10.45 2.38 17.97
CA CYS A 53 -11.13 3.63 18.30
C CYS A 53 -11.88 4.18 17.09
N GLU A 54 -12.78 5.14 17.28
CA GLU A 54 -13.61 5.71 16.20
C GLU A 54 -12.76 6.20 15.01
N ILE A 55 -11.66 6.91 15.30
CA ILE A 55 -10.72 7.40 14.29
C ILE A 55 -10.00 6.24 13.59
N GLY A 56 -9.57 5.22 14.35
CA GLY A 56 -8.90 4.03 13.83
C GLY A 56 -9.78 3.24 12.87
N ILE A 57 -11.05 3.04 13.24
CA ILE A 57 -12.06 2.38 12.40
C ILE A 57 -12.24 3.18 11.10
N SER A 58 -12.39 4.51 11.17
CA SER A 58 -12.53 5.36 9.99
C SER A 58 -11.34 5.26 9.03
N ILE A 59 -10.11 5.21 9.57
CA ILE A 59 -8.88 5.05 8.78
C ILE A 59 -8.82 3.67 8.12
N HIS A 60 -9.13 2.60 8.87
CA HIS A 60 -9.18 1.24 8.33
C HIS A 60 -10.22 1.11 7.21
N GLU A 61 -11.43 1.65 7.41
CA GLU A 61 -12.47 1.66 6.37
C GLU A 61 -12.04 2.42 5.11
N LYS A 62 -11.36 3.56 5.27
CA LYS A 62 -10.82 4.32 4.14
C LYS A 62 -9.80 3.49 3.37
N PHE A 63 -8.88 2.83 4.07
CA PHE A 63 -7.90 1.93 3.46
C PHE A 63 -8.59 0.81 2.68
N LYS A 64 -9.56 0.13 3.30
CA LYS A 64 -10.33 -0.94 2.65
C LYS A 64 -11.04 -0.45 1.39
N LYS A 65 -11.73 0.69 1.45
CA LYS A 65 -12.40 1.31 0.28
C LYS A 65 -11.43 1.64 -0.86
N VAL A 66 -10.20 2.06 -0.55
CA VAL A 66 -9.18 2.33 -1.58
C VAL A 66 -8.70 1.04 -2.23
N ILE A 67 -8.42 0.01 -1.44
CA ILE A 67 -7.97 -1.29 -1.95
C ILE A 67 -9.07 -1.97 -2.78
N GLU A 68 -10.30 -2.00 -2.31
CA GLU A 68 -11.45 -2.62 -3.02
C GLU A 68 -11.77 -1.94 -4.35
N LYS A 69 -11.57 -0.61 -4.44
CA LYS A 69 -11.75 0.13 -5.70
C LYS A 69 -10.61 -0.07 -6.68
N ASN A 70 -9.46 -0.58 -6.23
CA ASN A 70 -8.31 -0.83 -7.09
C ASN A 70 -8.38 -2.24 -7.68
N THR A 71 -9.14 -2.39 -8.76
CA THR A 71 -9.27 -3.66 -9.50
C THR A 71 -7.92 -4.16 -10.04
N GLY A 72 -6.99 -3.26 -10.39
CA GLY A 72 -5.65 -3.62 -10.82
C GLY A 72 -4.84 -4.34 -9.73
N PHE A 73 -5.01 -3.93 -8.47
CA PHE A 73 -4.38 -4.63 -7.34
C PHE A 73 -4.97 -6.04 -7.15
N GLU A 74 -6.28 -6.22 -7.36
CA GLU A 74 -6.92 -7.54 -7.36
C GLU A 74 -6.35 -8.44 -8.48
N THR A 75 -6.20 -7.89 -9.70
CA THR A 75 -5.58 -8.59 -10.83
C THR A 75 -4.15 -9.04 -10.49
N ILE A 76 -3.35 -8.15 -9.90
CA ILE A 76 -1.98 -8.46 -9.46
C ILE A 76 -1.95 -9.59 -8.42
N ILE A 77 -2.87 -9.60 -7.45
CA ILE A 77 -2.94 -10.69 -6.46
C ILE A 77 -3.19 -12.03 -7.16
N LYS A 78 -4.13 -12.08 -8.11
CA LYS A 78 -4.42 -13.30 -8.89
C LYS A 78 -3.20 -13.78 -9.68
N ILE A 79 -2.49 -12.85 -10.34
CA ILE A 79 -1.24 -13.17 -11.05
C ILE A 79 -0.21 -13.76 -10.09
N ASN A 80 -0.02 -13.14 -8.92
CA ASN A 80 0.89 -13.65 -7.88
C ASN A 80 0.49 -15.06 -7.40
N ASP A 81 -0.80 -15.32 -7.21
CA ASP A 81 -1.29 -16.63 -6.77
C ASP A 81 -1.00 -17.71 -7.82
N ILE A 82 -1.15 -17.41 -9.11
CA ILE A 82 -0.77 -18.31 -10.21
C ILE A 82 0.75 -18.55 -10.20
N LEU A 83 1.56 -17.49 -10.11
CA LEU A 83 3.03 -17.58 -10.09
C LEU A 83 3.57 -18.39 -8.89
N THR A 84 2.90 -18.31 -7.75
CA THR A 84 3.25 -19.04 -6.52
C THR A 84 2.62 -20.44 -6.45
N ARG A 85 1.90 -20.85 -7.50
CA ARG A 85 1.15 -22.13 -7.59
C ARG A 85 0.07 -22.30 -6.51
N GLN A 86 -0.41 -21.19 -5.94
CA GLN A 86 -1.54 -21.15 -5.00
C GLN A 86 -2.87 -21.04 -5.76
N GLY A 87 -2.87 -20.37 -6.91
CA GLY A 87 -4.01 -20.25 -7.83
C GLY A 87 -4.02 -21.36 -8.90
N LYS A 88 -5.22 -21.75 -9.34
CA LYS A 88 -5.43 -22.82 -10.35
C LYS A 88 -6.12 -22.36 -11.64
N SER A 89 -6.60 -21.11 -11.69
CA SER A 89 -7.39 -20.61 -12.81
C SER A 89 -6.90 -19.23 -13.27
N PHE A 90 -7.02 -19.00 -14.58
CA PHE A 90 -6.84 -17.71 -15.24
C PHE A 90 -8.14 -16.89 -15.26
N ASP A 91 -9.23 -17.41 -14.68
CA ASP A 91 -10.51 -16.70 -14.62
C ASP A 91 -10.36 -15.32 -13.98
N GLY A 92 -10.82 -14.28 -14.69
CA GLY A 92 -10.71 -12.90 -14.25
C GLY A 92 -9.39 -12.21 -14.58
N LEU A 93 -8.50 -12.87 -15.33
CA LEU A 93 -7.41 -12.23 -16.08
C LEU A 93 -7.84 -11.98 -17.53
N PRO A 94 -7.25 -10.98 -18.22
CA PRO A 94 -7.40 -10.82 -19.66
C PRO A 94 -7.10 -12.12 -20.42
N GLU A 95 -7.96 -12.47 -21.39
CA GLU A 95 -7.89 -13.73 -22.16
C GLU A 95 -6.56 -13.93 -22.90
N ASP A 96 -5.84 -12.83 -23.16
CA ASP A 96 -4.60 -12.82 -23.92
C ASP A 96 -3.35 -13.15 -23.08
N PHE A 97 -3.45 -13.27 -21.75
CA PHE A 97 -2.29 -13.56 -20.92
C PHE A 97 -1.86 -15.02 -20.99
N THR A 98 -0.63 -15.25 -21.47
CA THR A 98 0.03 -16.55 -21.34
C THR A 98 0.77 -16.65 -20.00
N VAL A 99 1.08 -17.88 -19.57
CA VAL A 99 1.94 -18.13 -18.39
C VAL A 99 3.27 -17.39 -18.48
N SER A 100 3.83 -17.29 -19.69
CA SER A 100 5.09 -16.57 -19.95
C SER A 100 4.95 -15.07 -19.71
N ASP A 101 3.80 -14.48 -20.07
CA ASP A 101 3.53 -13.06 -19.84
C ASP A 101 3.44 -12.75 -18.34
N LEU A 102 2.85 -13.66 -17.56
CA LEU A 102 2.75 -13.51 -16.11
C LEU A 102 4.13 -13.44 -15.43
N ALA A 103 5.15 -14.10 -15.98
CA ALA A 103 6.49 -14.09 -15.40
C ALA A 103 7.10 -12.67 -15.35
N TYR A 104 6.74 -11.79 -16.29
CA TYR A 104 7.18 -10.40 -16.31
C TYR A 104 6.60 -9.57 -15.15
N PHE A 105 5.48 -10.00 -14.57
CA PHE A 105 4.88 -9.31 -13.43
C PHE A 105 5.58 -9.57 -12.10
N LYS A 106 6.53 -10.53 -12.02
CA LYS A 106 7.21 -10.88 -10.77
C LYS A 106 7.81 -9.67 -10.02
N TYR A 107 8.28 -8.68 -10.77
CA TYR A 107 8.88 -7.44 -10.25
C TYR A 107 8.13 -6.19 -10.73
N ALA A 108 6.84 -6.33 -11.11
CA ALA A 108 6.03 -5.18 -11.49
C ALA A 108 5.86 -4.23 -10.29
N PRO A 109 6.10 -2.93 -10.46
CA PRO A 109 5.90 -1.96 -9.40
C PRO A 109 4.41 -1.86 -9.05
N LEU A 110 4.08 -1.98 -7.76
CA LEU A 110 2.70 -1.79 -7.28
C LEU A 110 2.37 -0.32 -6.99
N THR A 111 3.40 0.51 -6.95
CA THR A 111 3.29 1.96 -6.89
C THR A 111 3.42 2.47 -8.32
N SER A 112 2.41 3.20 -8.79
CA SER A 112 2.59 4.04 -9.97
C SER A 112 3.40 5.25 -9.51
N THR A 113 4.73 5.15 -9.50
CA THR A 113 5.56 6.34 -9.41
C THR A 113 5.57 7.02 -10.78
N ASP A 114 4.44 7.63 -11.11
CA ASP A 114 4.41 8.86 -11.91
C ASP A 114 3.54 9.89 -11.18
N VAL A 115 3.72 9.95 -9.86
CA VAL A 115 3.49 11.20 -9.16
C VAL A 115 4.80 11.95 -9.34
N GLU A 116 4.91 12.73 -10.44
CA GLU A 116 5.76 13.92 -10.37
C GLU A 116 5.40 14.55 -9.03
N ARG A 117 6.35 14.53 -8.09
CA ARG A 117 6.20 15.21 -6.82
C ARG A 117 6.11 16.69 -7.16
N SER A 118 4.93 17.15 -7.59
CA SER A 118 4.50 18.53 -7.62
C SER A 118 4.20 18.95 -6.19
N PHE A 119 5.10 18.63 -5.27
CA PHE A 119 5.31 19.51 -4.15
C PHE A 119 6.02 20.68 -4.78
N SER A 120 5.29 21.79 -4.94
CA SER A 120 5.89 23.10 -5.11
C SER A 120 7.14 23.13 -4.24
N ARG A 121 8.28 23.25 -4.90
CA ARG A 121 9.58 23.47 -4.31
C ARG A 121 9.43 24.54 -3.22
N ILE A 122 9.26 24.14 -1.95
CA ILE A 122 9.67 24.96 -0.81
C ILE A 122 11.17 24.72 -0.68
N LEU A 123 11.89 25.16 -1.70
CA LEU A 123 13.30 25.53 -1.62
C LEU A 123 13.33 26.94 -2.18
N ASP A 124 13.96 27.81 -1.40
CA ASP A 124 14.32 29.21 -1.67
C ASP A 124 13.33 30.27 -1.15
N TYR A 125 13.33 30.46 0.18
CA TYR A 125 13.43 31.82 0.74
C TYR A 125 14.51 31.81 1.84
N ASP A 126 15.77 31.86 1.41
CA ASP A 126 16.80 32.61 2.12
C ASP A 126 16.86 34.00 1.47
N LEU A 127 16.27 35.01 2.13
CA LEU A 127 16.59 36.44 1.99
C LEU A 127 16.39 37.12 3.34
#